data_AF-A0A6S6T316-F1
#
_entry.id   AF-A0A6S6T316-F1
#
_cell.length_a   1.000
_cell.length_b   1.000
_cell.length_c   1.000
_cell.angle_alpha   90.00
_cell.angle_beta   90.00
_cell.angle_gamma   90.00
#
_symmetry.space_group_name_H-M   'P 1'
#
loop_
_entity.id
_entity.type
_entity.pdbx_description
1 polymer ?
#
loop_
_entity_poly.entity_id
_entity_poly.type
_entity_poly.pdbx_seq_one_letter_code
_entity_poly.pdbx_strand_id
1 'polypeptide(L)'
;MLNTLFDEKYYFENQENIVDGIAIDPLLPDDFYTTANDERDTNELAHWWGRPFITTESFMEDSYEAYCKRMTEFDVAYKLESLEEFTTRRENDEKSWNEHWVGGIRYSVQCLTGGAWDRPSMLGHFSTLEEALALAKEKPKMYQLLDDEGVLDLPIIMQEVMAQSEAGK
;
A
#
# COMPACT_ATOMS: atom_id res chain seq x y z
N MET A 1 0.52 -7.07 -27.45
CA MET A 1 0.55 -7.96 -26.26
C MET A 1 -0.87 -8.03 -25.73
N LEU A 2 -1.32 -9.19 -25.27
CA LEU A 2 -2.66 -9.34 -24.72
C LEU A 2 -2.76 -8.46 -23.47
N ASN A 3 -3.57 -7.40 -23.53
CA ASN A 3 -4.04 -6.66 -22.37
C ASN A 3 -4.79 -7.67 -21.51
N THR A 4 -4.12 -8.29 -20.55
CA THR A 4 -4.81 -8.98 -19.47
C THR A 4 -5.52 -7.88 -18.69
N LEU A 5 -6.83 -7.81 -18.86
CA LEU A 5 -7.71 -6.90 -18.13
C LEU A 5 -7.38 -7.00 -16.63
N PHE A 6 -7.26 -5.85 -15.97
CA PHE A 6 -7.18 -5.78 -14.52
C PHE A 6 -8.32 -6.60 -13.90
N ASP A 7 -7.97 -7.57 -13.05
CA ASP A 7 -8.93 -8.51 -12.47
C ASP A 7 -9.90 -7.76 -11.54
N GLU A 8 -11.21 -7.96 -11.72
CA GLU A 8 -12.26 -7.26 -10.96
C GLU A 8 -12.12 -7.44 -9.45
N LYS A 9 -11.50 -8.54 -8.97
CA LYS A 9 -11.25 -8.72 -7.53
C LYS A 9 -10.35 -7.63 -6.93
N TYR A 10 -9.57 -6.94 -7.77
CA TYR A 10 -8.71 -5.83 -7.35
C TYR A 10 -9.40 -4.47 -7.46
N TYR A 11 -10.66 -4.40 -7.91
CA TYR A 11 -11.38 -3.13 -7.97
C TYR A 11 -11.67 -2.62 -6.56
N PHE A 12 -11.61 -1.31 -6.36
CA PHE A 12 -11.74 -0.71 -5.04
C PHE A 12 -13.06 -1.08 -4.35
N GLU A 13 -14.16 -1.06 -5.09
CA GLU A 13 -15.50 -1.41 -4.60
C GLU A 13 -15.69 -2.89 -4.26
N ASN A 14 -14.79 -3.75 -4.74
CA ASN A 14 -14.82 -5.19 -4.51
C ASN A 14 -13.96 -5.61 -3.31
N GLN A 15 -13.34 -4.66 -2.60
CA GLN A 15 -12.55 -4.93 -1.41
C GLN A 15 -13.44 -5.26 -0.21
N GLU A 16 -13.04 -6.27 0.57
CA GLU A 16 -13.86 -6.78 1.68
C GLU A 16 -13.92 -5.82 2.87
N ASN A 17 -12.81 -5.13 3.16
CA ASN A 17 -12.64 -4.31 4.36
C ASN A 17 -12.61 -2.82 4.01
N ILE A 18 -13.79 -2.24 3.80
CA ILE A 18 -13.96 -0.80 3.57
C ILE A 18 -14.59 -0.17 4.81
N VAL A 19 -13.85 0.74 5.45
CA VAL A 19 -14.30 1.47 6.63
C VAL A 19 -14.34 2.96 6.28
N ASP A 20 -15.50 3.58 6.46
CA ASP A 20 -15.76 4.98 6.12
C ASP A 20 -15.29 5.38 4.70
N GLY A 21 -15.46 4.47 3.74
CA GLY A 21 -15.07 4.70 2.34
C GLY A 21 -13.58 4.55 2.05
N ILE A 22 -12.79 4.03 2.98
CA ILE A 22 -11.34 3.75 2.83
C ILE A 22 -11.11 2.24 2.94
N ALA A 23 -10.42 1.67 1.96
CA ALA A 23 -10.02 0.26 2.02
C ALA A 23 -8.88 0.05 3.02
N ILE A 24 -8.98 -0.99 3.84
CA ILE A 24 -7.98 -1.41 4.81
C ILE A 24 -7.46 -2.80 4.40
N ASP A 25 -6.15 -2.94 4.27
CA ASP A 25 -5.48 -4.13 3.77
C ASP A 25 -6.12 -4.67 2.48
N PRO A 26 -6.27 -3.82 1.44
CA PRO A 26 -6.90 -4.24 0.21
C PRO A 26 -6.13 -5.38 -0.46
N LEU A 27 -6.85 -6.23 -1.17
CA LEU A 27 -6.28 -7.19 -2.10
C LEU A 27 -5.80 -6.41 -3.34
N LEU A 28 -4.49 -6.44 -3.57
CA LEU A 28 -3.82 -5.75 -4.67
C LEU A 28 -3.06 -6.76 -5.55
N PRO A 29 -2.79 -6.43 -6.83
CA PRO A 29 -1.88 -7.21 -7.66
C PRO A 29 -0.49 -7.37 -7.03
N ASP A 30 0.18 -8.48 -7.31
CA ASP A 30 1.54 -8.75 -6.81
C ASP A 30 2.55 -7.68 -7.26
N ASP A 31 2.33 -7.07 -8.42
CA ASP A 31 3.17 -6.05 -9.04
C ASP A 31 2.72 -4.60 -8.77
N PHE A 32 1.67 -4.40 -7.96
CA PHE A 32 1.09 -3.07 -7.70
C PHE A 32 2.10 -2.03 -7.18
N TYR A 33 3.14 -2.48 -6.48
CA TYR A 33 4.20 -1.65 -5.90
C TYR A 33 5.43 -1.47 -6.80
N THR A 34 5.41 -2.05 -8.00
CA THR A 34 6.55 -2.06 -8.94
C THR A 34 6.17 -1.68 -10.36
N THR A 35 4.89 -1.70 -10.73
CA THR A 35 4.40 -1.35 -12.07
C THR A 35 4.45 0.17 -12.28
N ALA A 36 5.14 0.58 -13.35
CA ALA A 36 5.25 1.99 -13.75
C ALA A 36 3.86 2.59 -14.02
N ASN A 37 3.62 3.84 -13.62
CA ASN A 37 2.30 4.48 -13.76
C ASN A 37 1.81 4.54 -15.22
N ASP A 38 2.72 4.65 -16.19
CA ASP A 38 2.44 4.67 -17.63
C ASP A 38 2.24 3.26 -18.24
N GLU A 39 2.56 2.21 -17.49
CA GLU A 39 2.36 0.81 -17.87
C GLU A 39 1.14 0.16 -17.19
N ARG A 40 0.49 0.86 -16.23
CA ARG A 40 -0.68 0.35 -15.50
C ARG A 40 -1.91 0.21 -16.40
N ASP A 41 -2.76 -0.76 -16.08
CA ASP A 41 -4.06 -0.92 -16.74
C ASP A 41 -4.96 0.29 -16.46
N THR A 42 -5.76 0.71 -17.44
CA THR A 42 -6.65 1.86 -17.29
C THR A 42 -7.69 1.68 -16.19
N ASN A 43 -8.15 0.45 -15.95
CA ASN A 43 -9.09 0.18 -14.85
C ASN A 43 -8.37 0.26 -13.50
N GLU A 44 -7.14 -0.23 -13.40
CA GLU A 44 -6.35 -0.09 -12.17
C GLU A 44 -6.21 1.39 -11.78
N LEU A 45 -5.85 2.25 -12.73
CA LEU A 45 -5.80 3.69 -12.52
C LEU A 45 -7.18 4.25 -12.14
N ALA A 46 -8.27 3.81 -12.77
CA ALA A 46 -9.63 4.24 -12.46
C ALA A 46 -10.04 3.94 -11.01
N HIS A 47 -9.66 2.77 -10.49
CA HIS A 47 -10.05 2.35 -9.13
C HIS A 47 -9.12 2.91 -8.05
N TRP A 48 -7.82 3.07 -8.33
CA TRP A 48 -6.82 3.34 -7.29
C TRP A 48 -6.11 4.68 -7.38
N TRP A 49 -6.12 5.36 -8.53
CA TRP A 49 -5.42 6.64 -8.67
C TRP A 49 -6.06 7.72 -7.80
N GLY A 50 -5.23 8.42 -7.02
CA GLY A 50 -5.69 9.47 -6.11
C GLY A 50 -6.56 8.96 -4.95
N ARG A 51 -6.73 7.65 -4.80
CA ARG A 51 -7.58 7.04 -3.77
C ARG A 51 -6.73 6.48 -2.63
N PRO A 52 -6.79 7.07 -1.43
CA PRO A 52 -6.04 6.55 -0.29
C PRO A 52 -6.58 5.20 0.19
N PHE A 53 -5.67 4.37 0.65
CA PHE A 53 -5.96 3.13 1.35
C PHE A 53 -5.00 2.97 2.54
N ILE A 54 -5.35 2.07 3.46
CA ILE A 54 -4.59 1.82 4.68
C ILE A 54 -4.05 0.40 4.62
N THR A 55 -2.79 0.23 5.02
CA THR A 55 -2.23 -1.10 5.31
C THR A 55 -1.85 -1.18 6.78
N THR A 56 -2.10 -2.32 7.40
CA THR A 56 -1.73 -2.60 8.78
C THR A 56 -0.45 -3.43 8.83
N GLU A 57 0.37 -3.17 9.84
CA GLU A 57 1.54 -3.99 10.13
C GLU A 57 1.62 -4.20 11.64
N SER A 58 1.81 -5.45 12.05
CA SER A 58 2.17 -5.81 13.41
C SER A 58 3.66 -6.12 13.50
N PHE A 59 4.18 -6.21 14.72
CA PHE A 59 5.53 -6.71 14.91
C PHE A 59 5.67 -8.11 14.28
N MET A 60 6.61 -8.26 13.35
CA MET A 60 6.83 -9.52 12.65
C MET A 60 7.38 -10.56 13.62
N GLU A 61 6.65 -11.65 13.83
CA GLU A 61 7.21 -12.81 14.51
C GLU A 61 8.23 -13.49 13.58
N ASP A 62 9.43 -13.76 14.10
CA ASP A 62 10.48 -14.47 13.37
C ASP A 62 11.13 -15.46 14.31
N SER A 63 11.15 -16.74 13.93
CA SER A 63 11.83 -17.75 14.72
C SER A 63 13.33 -17.69 14.48
N TYR A 64 14.11 -18.13 15.46
CA TYR A 64 15.56 -18.20 15.29
C TYR A 64 15.98 -19.09 14.11
N GLU A 65 15.21 -20.16 13.85
CA GLU A 65 15.43 -21.04 12.69
C GLU A 65 15.18 -20.31 11.36
N ALA A 66 14.08 -19.57 11.25
CA ALA A 66 13.75 -18.79 10.06
C ALA A 66 14.77 -17.68 9.82
N TYR A 67 15.23 -17.00 10.88
CA TYR A 67 16.36 -16.08 10.84
C TYR A 67 17.63 -16.76 10.31
N CYS A 68 18.03 -17.90 10.89
CA CYS A 68 19.25 -18.60 10.49
C CYS A 68 19.21 -18.98 9.01
N LYS A 69 18.08 -19.49 8.53
CA LYS A 69 17.86 -19.84 7.13
C LYS A 69 18.01 -18.61 6.23
N ARG A 70 17.26 -17.53 6.51
CA ARG A 70 17.28 -16.30 5.70
C ARG A 70 18.68 -15.69 5.61
N MET A 71 19.42 -15.67 6.72
CA MET A 71 20.74 -15.04 6.76
C MET A 71 21.84 -15.88 6.08
N THR A 72 21.65 -17.20 5.96
CA THR A 72 22.63 -18.10 5.33
C THR A 72 22.29 -18.49 3.90
N GLU A 73 21.07 -18.19 3.43
CA GLU A 73 20.58 -18.56 2.10
C GLU A 73 21.43 -17.98 0.97
N PHE A 74 21.87 -16.72 1.12
CA PHE A 74 22.66 -16.02 0.12
C PHE A 74 24.15 -15.92 0.46
N ASP A 75 24.51 -16.12 1.73
CA ASP A 75 25.89 -16.13 2.21
C ASP A 75 26.07 -17.17 3.31
N VAL A 76 26.57 -18.34 2.92
CA VAL A 76 26.85 -19.44 3.85
C VAL A 76 27.97 -19.12 4.86
N ALA A 77 28.76 -18.08 4.62
CA ALA A 77 29.79 -17.61 5.54
C ALA A 77 29.28 -16.53 6.50
N TYR A 78 27.99 -16.17 6.43
CA TYR A 78 27.38 -15.20 7.33
C TYR A 78 27.54 -15.65 8.79
N LYS A 79 28.09 -14.76 9.61
CA LYS A 79 28.24 -15.01 11.05
C LYS A 79 26.89 -14.79 11.73
N LEU A 80 26.18 -15.88 11.98
CA LEU A 80 24.93 -15.86 12.75
C LEU A 80 25.17 -15.38 14.18
N GLU A 81 24.22 -14.59 14.67
CA GLU A 81 24.03 -14.34 16.10
C GLU A 81 23.79 -15.68 16.82
N SER A 82 24.14 -15.75 18.10
CA SER A 82 23.66 -16.84 18.97
C SER A 82 22.16 -16.71 19.24
N LEU A 83 21.53 -17.78 19.71
CA LEU A 83 20.11 -17.76 20.10
C LEU A 83 19.82 -16.69 21.17
N GLU A 84 20.73 -16.51 22.13
CA GLU A 84 20.59 -15.51 23.20
C GLU A 84 20.64 -14.09 22.65
N GLU A 85 21.66 -13.77 21.83
CA GLU A 85 21.79 -12.47 21.16
C GLU A 85 20.57 -12.16 20.28
N PHE A 86 20.12 -13.14 19.48
CA PHE A 86 18.91 -13.01 18.69
C PHE A 86 17.70 -12.70 19.57
N THR A 87 17.47 -13.50 20.61
CA THR A 87 16.30 -13.36 21.49
C THR A 87 16.29 -11.99 22.18
N THR A 88 17.42 -11.57 22.75
CA THR A 88 17.55 -10.26 23.38
C THR A 88 17.32 -9.12 22.38
N ARG A 89 17.84 -9.22 21.15
CA ARG A 89 17.57 -8.23 20.11
C ARG A 89 16.07 -8.19 19.76
N ARG A 90 15.43 -9.35 19.57
CA ARG A 90 13.99 -9.43 19.27
C ARG A 90 13.12 -8.84 20.37
N GLU A 91 13.41 -9.13 21.64
CA GLU A 91 12.69 -8.55 22.79
C GLU A 91 12.82 -7.01 22.81
N ASN A 92 14.01 -6.48 22.53
CA ASN A 92 14.23 -5.04 22.44
C ASN A 92 13.52 -4.41 21.24
N ASP A 93 13.56 -5.07 20.07
CA ASP A 93 12.85 -4.64 18.86
C ASP A 93 11.34 -4.61 19.12
N GLU A 94 10.78 -5.63 19.78
CA GLU A 94 9.36 -5.73 20.09
C GLU A 94 8.93 -4.64 21.07
N LYS A 95 9.75 -4.42 22.11
CA LYS A 95 9.52 -3.35 23.06
C LYS A 95 9.52 -1.99 22.36
N SER A 96 10.53 -1.72 21.53
CA SER A 96 10.62 -0.47 20.77
C SER A 96 9.44 -0.31 19.81
N TRP A 97 8.97 -1.41 19.20
CA TRP A 97 7.80 -1.39 18.33
C TRP A 97 6.54 -0.99 19.09
N ASN A 98 6.27 -1.62 20.24
CA ASN A 98 5.09 -1.34 21.04
C ASN A 98 5.14 0.03 21.75
N GLU A 99 6.33 0.56 22.04
CA GLU A 99 6.51 1.94 22.51
C GLU A 99 6.18 2.97 21.43
N HIS A 100 6.45 2.65 20.16
CA HIS A 100 6.21 3.56 19.04
C HIS A 100 4.79 3.44 18.46
N TRP A 101 4.26 2.21 18.38
CA TRP A 101 2.93 1.89 17.88
C TRP A 101 2.07 1.41 19.02
N VAL A 102 1.37 2.35 19.67
CA VAL A 102 0.50 2.04 20.80
C VAL A 102 -0.60 1.10 20.33
N GLY A 103 -0.67 -0.10 20.93
CA GLY A 103 -1.57 -1.17 20.48
C GLY A 103 -0.92 -2.21 19.56
N GLY A 104 0.38 -2.08 19.27
CA GLY A 104 1.18 -3.05 18.54
C GLY A 104 0.96 -3.07 17.03
N ILE A 105 0.10 -2.19 16.51
CA ILE A 105 -0.27 -2.11 15.10
C ILE A 105 0.09 -0.73 14.55
N ARG A 106 0.79 -0.71 13.43
CA ARG A 106 1.05 0.47 12.61
C ARG A 106 0.03 0.54 11.49
N TYR A 107 -0.68 1.66 11.38
CA TYR A 107 -1.57 1.97 10.26
C TYR A 107 -0.86 2.91 9.30
N SER A 108 -0.57 2.43 8.09
CA SER A 108 0.13 3.20 7.06
C SER A 108 -0.86 3.66 6.00
N VAL A 109 -0.97 4.97 5.79
CA VAL A 109 -1.85 5.55 4.76
C VAL A 109 -1.05 5.74 3.48
N GLN A 110 -1.52 5.14 2.39
CA GLN A 110 -0.85 5.11 1.10
C GLN A 110 -1.79 5.59 -0.01
N CYS A 111 -1.26 6.13 -1.10
CA CYS A 111 -2.06 6.56 -2.25
C CYS A 111 -1.22 6.58 -3.53
N LEU A 112 -1.78 6.11 -4.65
CA LEU A 112 -1.20 6.34 -5.98
C LEU A 112 -1.39 7.80 -6.36
N THR A 113 -0.42 8.63 -6.02
CA THR A 113 -0.48 10.08 -6.25
C THR A 113 0.31 10.54 -7.47
N GLY A 114 1.13 9.67 -8.08
CA GLY A 114 2.12 10.06 -9.09
C GLY A 114 3.43 10.63 -8.54
N GLY A 115 3.60 10.68 -7.21
CA GLY A 115 4.85 11.14 -6.60
C GLY A 115 6.05 10.22 -6.83
N ALA A 116 5.82 8.91 -6.96
CA ALA A 116 6.80 7.94 -7.42
C ALA A 116 6.38 7.40 -8.79
N TRP A 117 7.36 6.94 -9.57
CA TRP A 117 7.12 6.44 -10.93
C TRP A 117 6.38 5.09 -10.97
N ASP A 118 6.47 4.28 -9.90
CA ASP A 118 6.08 2.87 -9.88
C ASP A 118 5.23 2.41 -8.68
N ARG A 119 5.02 3.26 -7.67
CA ARG A 119 4.41 2.82 -6.40
C ARG A 119 3.58 3.91 -5.71
N PRO A 120 2.69 3.50 -4.79
CA PRO A 120 1.99 4.42 -3.91
C PRO A 120 2.96 5.28 -3.09
N SER A 121 2.62 6.55 -2.93
CA SER A 121 3.29 7.42 -1.97
C SER A 121 2.79 7.13 -0.56
N MET A 122 3.72 7.11 0.40
CA MET A 122 3.40 7.06 1.82
C MET A 122 2.92 8.44 2.27
N LEU A 123 1.69 8.53 2.78
CA LEU A 123 1.10 9.78 3.28
C LEU A 123 1.32 9.97 4.77
N GLY A 124 1.40 8.88 5.55
CA GLY A 124 1.65 8.92 6.99
C GLY A 124 1.54 7.55 7.65
N HIS A 125 1.96 7.50 8.93
CA HIS A 125 1.87 6.33 9.79
C HIS A 125 1.26 6.72 11.14
N PHE A 126 0.40 5.85 11.67
CA PHE A 126 -0.36 6.11 12.88
C PHE A 126 -0.44 4.89 13.78
N SER A 127 -0.61 5.11 15.08
CA SER A 127 -0.87 4.04 16.05
C SER A 127 -2.36 3.66 16.12
N THR A 128 -3.24 4.49 15.56
CA THR A 128 -4.69 4.27 15.60
C THR A 128 -5.30 4.29 14.21
N LEU A 129 -6.33 3.47 14.01
CA LEU A 129 -7.11 3.47 12.78
C LEU A 129 -7.84 4.81 12.58
N GLU A 130 -8.30 5.44 13.65
CA GLU A 130 -9.03 6.72 13.59
C GLU A 130 -8.17 7.85 12.99
N GLU A 131 -6.92 7.99 13.43
CA GLU A 131 -6.00 8.99 12.87
C GLU A 131 -5.66 8.69 11.40
N ALA A 132 -5.46 7.42 11.06
CA ALA A 132 -5.21 7.00 9.70
C ALA A 132 -6.41 7.30 8.77
N LEU A 133 -7.63 7.02 9.23
CA LEU A 133 -8.87 7.37 8.51
C LEU A 133 -9.04 8.87 8.37
N ALA A 134 -8.71 9.65 9.41
CA ALA A 134 -8.78 11.11 9.35
C ALA A 134 -7.86 11.67 8.26
N LEU A 135 -6.60 11.20 8.20
CA LEU A 135 -5.68 11.60 7.13
C LEU A 135 -6.18 11.15 5.75
N ALA A 136 -6.64 9.90 5.62
CA ALA A 136 -7.12 9.35 4.37
C ALA A 136 -8.34 10.10 3.80
N LYS A 137 -9.21 10.63 4.68
CA LYS A 137 -10.36 11.45 4.29
C LYS A 137 -9.99 12.89 3.92
N GLU A 138 -9.00 13.47 4.59
CA GLU A 138 -8.56 14.86 4.33
C GLU A 138 -7.75 14.97 3.02
N LYS A 139 -6.97 13.95 2.70
CA LYS A 139 -6.05 13.96 1.55
C LYS A 139 -6.70 13.32 0.32
N PRO A 140 -6.93 14.14 -0.72
CA PRO A 140 -6.30 13.82 -2.00
C PRO A 140 -5.66 15.09 -2.57
N LYS A 141 -4.37 15.32 -2.28
CA LYS A 141 -3.56 16.17 -3.17
C LYS A 141 -3.12 15.27 -4.31
N MET A 142 -3.95 15.18 -5.35
CA MET A 142 -3.49 14.60 -6.60
C MET A 142 -2.23 15.37 -7.01
N TYR A 143 -1.06 14.72 -7.06
CA TYR A 143 0.00 15.19 -7.95
C TYR A 143 -0.46 14.77 -9.33
N GLN A 144 -1.33 15.63 -9.82
CA GLN A 144 -2.10 15.55 -11.02
C GLN A 144 -1.18 15.05 -12.15
N LEU A 145 -1.65 14.04 -12.90
CA LEU A 145 -1.17 13.76 -14.25
C LEU A 145 -1.49 15.02 -15.06
N LEU A 146 -0.64 16.04 -14.91
CA LEU A 146 -0.75 17.32 -15.56
C LEU A 146 -0.01 17.24 -16.87
N ASP A 147 -0.71 17.51 -17.96
CA ASP A 147 -0.05 18.12 -19.10
C ASP A 147 0.29 19.59 -18.77
N ASP A 148 1.06 20.22 -19.67
CA ASP A 148 1.53 21.60 -19.52
C ASP A 148 0.39 22.64 -19.40
N GLU A 149 -0.88 22.25 -19.63
CA GLU A 149 -2.04 23.16 -19.67
C GLU A 149 -2.98 23.04 -18.45
N GLY A 150 -2.71 22.16 -17.48
CA GLY A 150 -3.48 22.15 -16.23
C GLY A 150 -4.80 21.37 -16.30
N VAL A 151 -5.07 20.67 -17.40
CA VAL A 151 -6.30 19.89 -17.62
C VAL A 151 -5.94 18.41 -17.63
N LEU A 152 -6.75 17.61 -16.95
CA LEU A 152 -6.61 16.17 -16.92
C LEU A 152 -6.93 15.64 -18.33
N ASP A 153 -5.93 15.38 -19.17
CA ASP A 153 -6.11 14.48 -20.32
C ASP A 153 -6.18 13.06 -19.76
N LEU A 154 -7.24 12.79 -18.99
CA LEU A 154 -7.66 11.44 -18.70
C LEU A 154 -7.82 10.77 -20.07
N PRO A 155 -7.24 9.58 -20.28
CA PRO A 155 -7.57 8.76 -21.43
C PRO A 155 -9.10 8.76 -21.55
N ILE A 156 -9.65 9.05 -22.73
CA ILE A 156 -11.10 9.23 -22.97
C ILE A 156 -11.93 8.15 -22.24
N ILE A 157 -11.41 6.92 -22.21
CA ILE A 157 -11.95 5.75 -21.50
C ILE A 157 -12.24 6.05 -20.02
N MET A 158 -11.36 6.73 -19.31
CA MET A 158 -11.53 7.06 -17.89
C MET A 158 -12.54 8.18 -17.66
N GLN A 159 -12.70 9.12 -18.60
CA GLN A 159 -13.80 10.08 -18.56
C GLN A 159 -15.15 9.37 -18.76
N GLU A 160 -15.20 8.39 -19.66
CA GLU A 160 -16.39 7.59 -19.94
C GLU A 160 -16.77 6.66 -18.77
N VAL A 161 -15.79 6.00 -18.14
CA VAL A 161 -16.01 5.13 -16.97
C VAL A 161 -16.50 5.93 -15.76
N MET A 162 -15.91 7.10 -15.51
CA MET A 162 -16.34 7.97 -14.41
C MET A 162 -17.77 8.49 -14.65
N ALA A 163 -18.11 8.91 -15.87
CA ALA A 163 -19.46 9.36 -16.22
C ALA A 163 -20.53 8.25 -16.08
N GLN A 164 -20.18 7.00 -16.37
CA GLN A 164 -21.09 5.85 -16.20
C GLN A 164 -21.33 5.51 -14.72
N SER A 165 -20.34 5.68 -13.86
CA SER A 165 -20.47 5.45 -12.41
C SER A 165 -21.39 6.46 -11.71
N GLU A 166 -21.45 7.70 -12.23
CA GLU A 166 -22.31 8.76 -11.69
C GLU A 166 -23.76 8.68 -12.20
N ALA A 167 -23.98 8.16 -13.40
CA ALA A 167 -25.30 7.98 -14.00
C ALA A 167 -26.07 6.77 -13.42
N GLY A 168 -25.42 5.92 -12.62
CA GLY A 168 -26.02 4.75 -11.97
C GLY A 168 -26.58 4.99 -10.57
N LYS A 169 -26.64 6.24 -10.09
CA LYS A 169 -27.28 6.64 -8.81
C LYS A 169 -28.69 7.21 -9.01
#